data_AF-A0A949K9J8-F1
#
_entry.id   AF-A0A949K9J8-F1
#
_cell.length_a   1.000
_cell.length_b   1.000
_cell.length_c   1.000
_cell.angle_alpha   90.00
_cell.angle_beta   90.00
_cell.angle_gamma   90.00
#
_symmetry.space_group_name_H-M   'P 1'
#
loop_
_entity.id
_entity.type
_entity.pdbx_description
1 polymer ?
#
loop_
_entity_poly.entity_id
_entity_poly.type
_entity_poly.pdbx_seq_one_letter_code
_entity_poly.pdbx_strand_id
1 'polypeptide(L)'
;MFAHALSRRFAGPLCLSLALTLGHPVASLAADLSCNGLIEPGQTMICSGFEPNWAIELSCNGEMSADFIDAFSGDGIQTTPGGIGFSSENPWQLETSHPVTGSIAYTPGGCTDESDRVSDFTFTPTAAPGLSPPFFPFCCRIE
;
A
#
# COMPACT_ATOMS: atom_id res chain seq x y z
N MET A 1 0.42 75.41 56.05
CA MET A 1 0.66 75.28 54.60
C MET A 1 0.50 73.80 54.26
N PHE A 2 -0.48 73.47 53.40
CA PHE A 2 -0.70 72.27 52.55
C PHE A 2 0.04 70.94 52.87
N ALA A 3 -0.47 69.73 52.66
CA ALA A 3 -1.74 69.12 52.25
C ALA A 3 -1.52 67.58 52.22
N HIS A 4 -2.60 66.79 52.34
CA HIS A 4 -2.95 65.58 51.54
C HIS A 4 -1.81 64.61 51.12
N ALA A 5 -1.78 63.32 51.49
CA ALA A 5 -2.71 62.21 51.22
C ALA A 5 -2.02 61.13 50.34
N LEU A 6 -2.60 59.91 50.38
CA LEU A 6 -2.40 58.72 49.53
C LEU A 6 -1.19 57.82 49.85
N SER A 7 -1.35 56.59 50.36
CA SER A 7 -2.07 55.40 49.85
C SER A 7 -1.43 54.81 48.59
N ARG A 8 -0.85 53.61 48.71
CA ARG A 8 -0.99 52.53 47.71
C ARG A 8 -0.51 51.18 48.26
N ARG A 9 -1.50 50.30 48.50
CA ARG A 9 -1.35 48.85 48.45
C ARG A 9 -0.95 48.46 47.03
N PHE A 10 -0.06 47.48 46.88
CA PHE A 10 -0.04 46.63 45.70
C PHE A 10 0.07 45.17 46.14
N ALA A 11 -1.06 44.49 46.03
CA ALA A 11 -1.15 43.04 45.90
C ALA A 11 -0.88 42.67 44.44
N GLY A 12 -0.26 41.52 44.20
CA GLY A 12 -0.06 40.92 42.88
C GLY A 12 0.73 39.61 43.00
N PRO A 13 0.59 38.68 42.05
CA PRO A 13 -0.42 37.62 42.16
C PRO A 13 0.15 36.19 42.23
N LEU A 14 -0.73 35.24 42.56
CA LEU A 14 -0.57 33.79 42.38
C LEU A 14 -0.06 33.44 40.98
N CYS A 15 0.86 32.47 40.89
CA CYS A 15 0.93 31.57 39.75
C CYS A 15 1.27 30.15 40.24
N LEU A 16 0.22 29.34 40.37
CA LEU A 16 0.28 27.91 40.65
C LEU A 16 0.43 27.20 39.30
N SER A 17 1.65 26.85 38.91
CA SER A 17 1.90 26.13 37.64
C SER A 17 1.69 24.63 37.85
N LEU A 18 0.45 24.17 37.74
CA LEU A 18 0.11 22.76 37.64
C LEU A 18 0.49 22.27 36.22
N ALA A 19 1.69 21.70 36.07
CA ALA A 19 2.11 21.08 34.82
C ALA A 19 1.41 19.72 34.67
N LEU A 20 0.19 19.74 34.10
CA LEU A 20 -0.47 18.56 33.57
C LEU A 20 0.18 18.23 32.22
N THR A 21 1.22 17.39 32.20
CA THR A 21 1.68 16.77 30.96
C THR A 21 0.68 15.67 30.60
N LEU A 22 -0.37 16.04 29.87
CA LEU A 22 -1.23 15.09 29.17
C LEU A 22 -0.38 14.24 28.23
N GLY A 23 -0.66 12.94 28.26
CA GLY A 23 0.05 11.94 27.50
C GLY A 23 -0.07 12.11 26.00
N HIS A 24 0.98 11.68 25.31
CA HIS A 24 0.86 11.17 23.96
C HIS A 24 0.92 9.64 24.11
N PRO A 25 -0.18 8.89 23.89
CA PRO A 25 0.00 7.51 23.53
C PRO A 25 0.81 7.53 22.24
N VAL A 26 2.04 7.01 22.30
CA VAL A 26 2.76 6.61 21.10
C VAL A 26 1.81 5.63 20.42
N ALA A 27 1.18 6.05 19.33
CA ALA A 27 0.39 5.18 18.49
C ALA A 27 1.37 4.08 18.05
N SER A 28 1.27 2.91 18.68
CA SER A 28 1.85 1.71 18.15
C SER A 28 1.24 1.57 16.76
N LEU A 29 2.04 1.73 15.70
CA LEU A 29 1.68 1.22 14.40
C LEU A 29 1.51 -0.28 14.64
N ALA A 30 0.29 -0.74 14.89
CA ALA A 30 -0.04 -2.12 14.69
C ALA A 30 0.38 -2.38 13.25
N ALA A 31 1.37 -3.24 13.02
CA ALA A 31 1.67 -3.70 11.69
C ALA A 31 0.34 -4.18 11.13
N ASP A 32 -0.16 -3.46 10.15
CA ASP A 32 -1.43 -3.80 9.54
C ASP A 32 -1.19 -5.09 8.77
N LEU A 33 -1.48 -6.22 9.42
CA LEU A 33 -1.33 -7.55 8.84
C LEU A 33 -2.46 -7.86 7.85
N SER A 34 -3.33 -6.89 7.55
CA SER A 34 -4.27 -7.04 6.45
C SER A 34 -3.50 -7.22 5.13
N CYS A 35 -4.10 -7.96 4.21
CA CYS A 35 -3.56 -8.15 2.86
C CYS A 35 -2.15 -8.77 2.81
N ASN A 36 -1.85 -9.64 3.78
CA ASN A 36 -0.64 -10.47 3.78
C ASN A 36 0.67 -9.64 3.78
N GLY A 37 0.60 -8.37 4.23
CA GLY A 37 1.72 -7.45 4.30
C GLY A 37 2.32 -7.03 2.95
N LEU A 38 1.65 -7.32 1.82
CA LEU A 38 2.14 -7.00 0.48
C LEU A 38 2.00 -5.51 0.14
N ILE A 39 0.82 -4.94 0.43
CA ILE A 39 0.51 -3.52 0.28
C ILE A 39 -0.30 -3.05 1.49
N GLU A 40 -0.32 -1.75 1.73
CA GLU A 40 -1.06 -1.15 2.84
C GLU A 40 -2.57 -1.08 2.53
N PRO A 41 -3.45 -1.03 3.54
CA PRO A 41 -4.86 -0.77 3.32
C PRO A 41 -5.11 0.53 2.56
N GLY A 42 -6.03 0.46 1.60
CA GLY A 42 -6.37 1.53 0.68
C GLY A 42 -5.45 1.64 -0.53
N GLN A 43 -4.38 0.83 -0.61
CA GLN A 43 -3.51 0.78 -1.78
C GLN A 43 -3.97 -0.25 -2.80
N THR A 44 -3.57 0.00 -4.04
CA THR A 44 -3.71 -0.92 -5.15
C THR A 44 -2.34 -1.18 -5.77
N MET A 45 -2.07 -2.44 -6.14
CA MET A 45 -0.90 -2.84 -6.89
C MET A 45 -1.32 -3.40 -8.23
N ILE A 46 -0.74 -2.88 -9.32
CA ILE A 46 -0.99 -3.37 -10.67
C ILE A 46 0.28 -4.02 -11.20
N CYS A 47 0.19 -5.30 -11.54
CA CYS A 47 1.24 -6.03 -12.25
C CYS A 47 0.81 -6.19 -13.71
N SER A 48 1.44 -5.43 -14.60
CA SER A 48 1.14 -5.41 -16.04
C SER A 48 2.43 -5.62 -16.82
N GLY A 49 2.47 -6.63 -17.68
CA GLY A 49 3.54 -6.79 -18.67
C GLY A 49 3.13 -6.27 -20.04
N PHE A 50 4.08 -6.12 -20.95
CA PHE A 50 3.85 -5.60 -22.31
C PHE A 50 3.56 -6.73 -23.33
N GLU A 51 3.99 -7.97 -23.03
CA GLU A 51 3.69 -9.20 -23.77
C GLU A 51 3.09 -10.30 -22.88
N PRO A 52 2.36 -9.90 -21.84
CA PRO A 52 0.96 -10.29 -21.78
C PRO A 52 0.02 -9.12 -22.03
N ASN A 53 -0.96 -9.25 -22.93
CA ASN A 53 -2.06 -8.28 -23.03
C ASN A 53 -3.08 -8.46 -21.88
N TRP A 54 -2.61 -8.78 -20.68
CA TRP A 54 -3.40 -8.89 -19.47
C TRP A 54 -2.63 -8.34 -18.26
N ALA A 55 -3.36 -7.98 -17.20
CA ALA A 55 -2.78 -7.57 -15.93
C ALA A 55 -3.53 -8.19 -14.75
N ILE A 56 -2.88 -8.22 -13.60
CA ILE A 56 -3.56 -8.43 -12.31
C ILE A 56 -3.53 -7.12 -11.52
N GLU A 57 -4.67 -6.76 -10.97
CA GLU A 57 -4.82 -5.64 -10.05
C GLU A 57 -5.15 -6.19 -8.66
N LEU A 58 -4.32 -5.87 -7.68
CA LEU A 58 -4.44 -6.32 -6.30
C LEU A 58 -4.87 -5.13 -5.45
N SER A 59 -5.99 -5.22 -4.76
CA SER A 59 -6.52 -4.10 -3.96
C SER A 59 -6.75 -4.50 -2.50
N CYS A 60 -6.20 -3.72 -1.56
CA CYS A 60 -6.32 -4.00 -0.13
C CYS A 60 -7.38 -3.11 0.52
N ASN A 61 -8.56 -3.67 0.82
CA ASN A 61 -9.66 -2.94 1.48
C ASN A 61 -10.08 -3.64 2.78
N GLY A 62 -9.09 -4.03 3.60
CA GLY A 62 -9.27 -4.86 4.80
C GLY A 62 -9.08 -6.36 4.54
N GLU A 63 -9.29 -6.78 3.30
CA GLU A 63 -8.92 -8.09 2.76
C GLU A 63 -8.33 -7.89 1.36
N MET A 64 -7.47 -8.82 0.92
CA MET A 64 -6.87 -8.79 -0.41
C MET A 64 -7.87 -9.30 -1.45
N SER A 65 -8.10 -8.52 -2.51
CA SER A 65 -8.80 -8.98 -3.72
C SER A 65 -7.86 -8.95 -4.92
N ALA A 66 -8.22 -9.69 -5.98
CA ALA A 66 -7.48 -9.68 -7.23
C ALA A 66 -8.41 -9.61 -8.43
N ASP A 67 -8.30 -8.55 -9.21
CA ASP A 67 -9.04 -8.38 -10.45
C ASP A 67 -8.14 -8.78 -11.62
N PHE A 68 -8.70 -9.55 -12.54
CA PHE A 68 -8.02 -9.94 -13.78
C PHE A 68 -8.44 -9.00 -14.90
N ILE A 69 -7.46 -8.36 -15.53
CA ILE A 69 -7.67 -7.40 -16.61
C ILE A 69 -7.24 -8.06 -17.91
N ASP A 70 -8.19 -8.36 -18.78
CA ASP A 70 -7.97 -8.95 -20.10
C ASP A 70 -8.06 -7.87 -21.19
N ALA A 71 -7.04 -7.73 -22.03
CA ALA A 71 -7.07 -6.87 -23.20
C ALA A 71 -7.24 -7.65 -24.53
N PHE A 72 -7.52 -8.95 -24.51
CA PHE A 72 -7.74 -9.78 -25.71
C PHE A 72 -9.21 -9.97 -26.11
N SER A 73 -10.18 -9.70 -25.24
CA SER A 73 -11.60 -10.09 -25.43
C SER A 73 -12.38 -9.32 -26.51
N GLY A 74 -11.72 -8.54 -27.36
CA GLY A 74 -12.31 -7.96 -28.59
C GLY A 74 -13.19 -6.72 -28.40
N ASP A 75 -13.74 -6.49 -27.19
CA ASP A 75 -14.62 -5.36 -26.88
C ASP A 75 -13.98 -4.28 -25.98
N GLY A 76 -12.65 -4.25 -25.92
CA GLY A 76 -11.87 -3.35 -25.06
C GLY A 76 -11.24 -4.07 -23.84
N ILE A 77 -10.76 -3.29 -22.88
CA ILE A 77 -10.19 -3.80 -21.63
C ILE A 77 -11.33 -4.32 -20.75
N GLN A 78 -11.32 -5.60 -20.42
CA GLN A 78 -12.31 -6.23 -19.54
C GLN A 78 -11.68 -6.54 -18.19
N THR A 79 -12.34 -6.11 -17.12
CA THR A 79 -11.93 -6.41 -15.75
C THR A 79 -12.88 -7.44 -15.16
N THR A 80 -12.35 -8.57 -14.72
CA THR A 80 -13.11 -9.64 -14.08
C THR A 80 -12.70 -9.76 -12.61
N PRO A 81 -13.60 -9.45 -11.67
CA PRO A 81 -13.29 -9.52 -10.25
C PRO A 81 -13.01 -10.94 -9.76
N GLY A 82 -12.02 -11.09 -8.89
CA GLY A 82 -11.57 -12.39 -8.41
C GLY A 82 -11.02 -12.40 -6.98
N GLY A 83 -10.70 -13.60 -6.53
CA GLY A 83 -10.03 -13.84 -5.25
C GLY A 83 -8.55 -14.10 -5.44
N ILE A 84 -7.81 -13.97 -4.34
CA ILE A 84 -6.38 -14.28 -4.25
C ILE A 84 -6.09 -15.03 -2.96
N GLY A 85 -5.29 -16.07 -3.07
CA GLY A 85 -4.70 -16.78 -1.95
C GLY A 85 -3.19 -16.58 -1.93
N PHE A 86 -2.63 -16.39 -0.74
CA PHE A 86 -1.19 -16.41 -0.53
C PHE A 86 -0.77 -17.71 0.17
N SER A 87 0.36 -18.26 -0.26
CA SER A 87 0.97 -19.45 0.36
C SER A 87 2.28 -19.13 1.10
N SER A 88 2.88 -17.96 0.85
CA SER A 88 4.02 -17.45 1.60
C SER A 88 4.11 -15.93 1.53
N GLU A 89 4.97 -15.36 2.38
CA GLU A 89 5.38 -13.95 2.37
C GLU A 89 6.88 -13.86 2.01
N ASN A 90 7.25 -12.85 1.22
CA ASN A 90 8.63 -12.54 0.81
C ASN A 90 9.47 -13.73 0.26
N PRO A 91 9.27 -14.13 -1.01
CA PRO A 91 8.32 -13.57 -1.97
C PRO A 91 6.88 -14.00 -1.66
N TRP A 92 5.93 -13.16 -2.03
CA TRP A 92 4.50 -13.45 -1.95
C TRP A 92 4.12 -14.44 -3.04
N GLN A 93 4.01 -15.71 -2.66
CA GLN A 93 3.55 -16.77 -3.54
C GLN A 93 2.02 -16.72 -3.58
N LEU A 94 1.45 -16.48 -4.75
CA LEU A 94 0.03 -16.24 -4.93
C LEU A 94 -0.61 -17.12 -5.99
N GLU A 95 -1.90 -17.36 -5.82
CA GLU A 95 -2.81 -17.97 -6.79
C GLU A 95 -4.12 -17.19 -6.79
N THR A 96 -4.61 -16.83 -7.97
CA THR A 96 -5.89 -16.12 -8.11
C THR A 96 -6.99 -17.05 -8.62
N SER A 97 -8.25 -16.61 -8.49
CA SER A 97 -9.39 -17.35 -9.04
C SER A 97 -9.46 -17.36 -10.58
N HIS A 98 -8.66 -16.52 -11.25
CA HIS A 98 -8.48 -16.49 -12.70
C HIS A 98 -7.07 -16.98 -12.99
N PRO A 99 -6.84 -18.25 -13.37
CA PRO A 99 -5.66 -19.07 -13.07
C PRO A 99 -4.31 -18.42 -13.36
N VAL A 100 -3.95 -17.43 -12.54
CA VAL A 100 -2.69 -16.70 -12.51
C VAL A 100 -2.02 -17.14 -11.23
N THR A 101 -0.86 -17.76 -11.38
CA THR A 101 -0.01 -18.19 -10.26
C THR A 101 1.37 -17.59 -10.45
N GLY A 102 2.05 -17.30 -9.35
CA GLY A 102 3.40 -16.79 -9.40
C GLY A 102 3.87 -16.21 -8.08
N SER A 103 4.95 -15.43 -8.16
CA SER A 103 5.60 -14.82 -7.01
C SER A 103 5.72 -13.31 -7.20
N ILE A 104 5.34 -12.51 -6.21
CA ILE A 104 5.72 -11.10 -6.14
C ILE A 104 6.90 -10.96 -5.18
N ALA A 105 7.94 -10.25 -5.59
CA ALA A 105 9.09 -9.93 -4.75
C ALA A 105 9.34 -8.42 -4.73
N TYR A 106 9.73 -7.92 -3.55
CA TYR A 106 10.23 -6.54 -3.44
C TYR A 106 11.64 -6.46 -4.05
N THR A 107 11.75 -5.63 -5.08
CA THR A 107 12.94 -5.35 -5.88
C THR A 107 13.14 -3.83 -5.95
N PRO A 108 13.60 -3.18 -4.87
CA PRO A 108 13.71 -1.72 -4.81
C PRO A 108 14.58 -1.17 -5.94
N GLY A 109 14.02 -0.28 -6.75
CA GLY A 109 14.67 0.27 -7.94
C GLY A 109 15.01 -0.75 -9.04
N GLY A 110 14.43 -1.95 -8.97
CA GLY A 110 14.95 -3.15 -9.63
C GLY A 110 14.14 -3.68 -10.82
N CYS A 111 12.92 -3.19 -11.05
CA CYS A 111 12.15 -3.57 -12.24
C CYS A 111 11.95 -2.36 -13.14
N THR A 112 12.45 -2.40 -14.37
CA THR A 112 12.24 -1.33 -15.36
C THR A 112 11.24 -1.84 -16.39
N ASP A 113 10.13 -1.12 -16.56
CA ASP A 113 9.17 -1.40 -17.63
C ASP A 113 9.64 -0.81 -18.98
N GLU A 114 8.99 -1.18 -20.09
CA GLU A 114 9.34 -0.73 -21.44
C GLU A 114 9.19 0.80 -21.65
N SER A 115 8.56 1.50 -20.70
CA SER A 115 8.50 2.98 -20.69
C SER A 115 9.65 3.60 -19.90
N ASP A 116 10.70 2.83 -19.61
CA ASP A 116 11.84 3.18 -18.76
C ASP A 116 11.44 3.57 -17.33
N ARG A 117 10.23 3.22 -16.88
CA ARG A 117 9.80 3.51 -15.52
C ARG A 117 10.25 2.38 -14.60
N VAL A 118 10.93 2.78 -13.53
CA VAL A 118 11.40 1.87 -12.49
C VAL A 118 10.32 1.67 -11.43
N SER A 119 10.06 0.43 -11.07
CA SER A 119 9.13 0.02 -10.01
C SER A 119 9.85 -0.88 -9.00
N ASP A 120 9.33 -0.86 -7.78
CA ASP A 120 9.93 -1.55 -6.63
C ASP A 120 9.50 -3.00 -6.49
N PHE A 121 8.61 -3.52 -7.34
CA PHE A 121 8.13 -4.89 -7.26
C PHE A 121 8.20 -5.59 -8.61
N THR A 122 8.51 -6.87 -8.56
CA THR A 122 8.57 -7.77 -9.72
C THR A 122 7.63 -8.94 -9.49
N PHE A 123 6.78 -9.22 -10.47
CA PHE A 123 6.00 -10.45 -10.53
C PHE A 123 6.67 -11.45 -11.47
N THR A 124 6.82 -12.69 -11.00
CA THR A 124 7.30 -13.82 -11.80
C THR A 124 6.16 -14.84 -11.96
N PRO A 125 5.50 -14.90 -13.13
CA PRO A 125 4.41 -15.84 -13.35
C PRO A 125 4.90 -17.29 -13.44
N THR A 126 4.08 -18.22 -12.96
CA THR A 126 4.22 -19.67 -13.14
C THR A 126 3.07 -20.28 -13.93
N ALA A 127 1.93 -19.58 -14.01
CA ALA A 127 0.85 -19.86 -14.94
C ALA A 127 0.02 -18.59 -15.14
N ALA A 128 -0.54 -18.41 -16.34
CA ALA A 128 -1.57 -17.41 -16.61
C ALA A 128 -2.36 -17.80 -17.87
N PRO A 129 -3.59 -17.29 -18.04
CA PRO A 129 -4.34 -17.46 -19.28
C PRO A 129 -3.51 -17.01 -20.51
N GLY A 130 -3.43 -17.86 -21.52
CA GLY A 130 -2.74 -17.56 -22.79
C GLY A 130 -1.21 -17.53 -22.72
N LEU A 131 -0.59 -17.69 -21.55
CA LEU A 131 0.87 -17.81 -21.45
C LEU A 131 1.33 -19.26 -21.63
N SER A 132 2.38 -19.43 -22.43
CA SER A 132 3.13 -20.67 -22.54
C SER A 132 4.55 -20.44 -22.04
N PRO A 133 5.20 -21.43 -21.41
CA PRO A 133 6.61 -21.31 -21.04
C PRO A 133 7.49 -20.99 -22.25
N PRO A 134 8.61 -20.25 -22.07
CA PRO A 134 9.12 -19.72 -20.80
C PRO A 134 8.34 -18.51 -20.28
N PHE A 135 8.20 -18.42 -18.96
CA PHE A 135 7.57 -17.28 -18.29
C PHE A 135 8.59 -16.18 -18.01
N PHE A 136 8.25 -14.94 -18.32
CA PHE A 136 9.11 -13.78 -18.09
C PHE A 136 8.55 -12.90 -16.98
N PRO A 137 9.41 -12.41 -16.07
CA PRO A 137 8.98 -11.50 -15.01
C PRO A 137 8.61 -10.13 -15.59
N PHE A 138 7.70 -9.43 -14.90
CA PHE A 138 7.29 -8.07 -15.25
C PHE A 138 7.00 -7.23 -14.01
N CYS A 139 6.97 -5.91 -14.19
CA CYS A 139 6.92 -4.96 -13.07
C CYS A 139 5.52 -4.83 -12.48
N CYS A 140 5.49 -4.70 -11.15
CA CYS A 140 4.31 -4.29 -10.40
C CYS A 140 4.55 -2.90 -9.83
N ARG A 141 3.51 -2.06 -9.88
CA ARG A 141 3.52 -0.72 -9.29
C ARG A 141 2.42 -0.60 -8.26
N ILE A 142 2.68 0.16 -7.20
CA ILE A 142 1.65 0.60 -6.27
C ILE A 142 1.11 1.95 -6.78
N GLU A 143 -0.22 2.11 -6.78
CA GLU A 143 -0.93 3.35 -7.12
C GLU A 143 -1.57 3.98 -5.87
#